data_AF-A0A6P8II68-F1
#
_entry.id   AF-A0A6P8II68-F1
#
_cell.length_a   1.000
_cell.length_b   1.000
_cell.length_c   1.000
_cell.angle_alpha   90.00
_cell.angle_beta   90.00
_cell.angle_gamma   90.00
#
_symmetry.space_group_name_H-M   'P 1'
#
loop_
_entity.id
_entity.type
_entity.pdbx_description
1 polymer ?
#
loop_
_entity_poly.entity_id
_entity_poly.type
_entity_poly.pdbx_seq_one_letter_code
_entity_poly.pdbx_strand_id
1 'polypeptide(L)'
;MVGPGSHRSALTECPEPIQCIWKTSIGEAPHAVHLKTKLKILLDPPRPLGGDIKSLADAFGYTGIQIHYLTTIRDQSATEQLLSAEGHHSIEHLLDKLDSINREDAAGEIRKYIRLQKCKCEGCKNELC
;
A
#
# COMPACT_ATOMS: atom_id res chain seq x y z
N MET A 1 -13.68 -61.83 9.74
CA MET A 1 -14.73 -60.89 10.21
C MET A 1 -14.19 -59.48 10.06
N VAL A 2 -14.94 -58.65 9.31
CA VAL A 2 -15.07 -57.17 9.35
C VAL A 2 -13.80 -56.29 9.44
N GLY A 3 -13.35 -55.80 8.28
CA GLY A 3 -13.42 -54.37 7.92
C GLY A 3 -12.27 -53.38 8.30
N PRO A 4 -12.10 -52.28 7.53
CA PRO A 4 -10.85 -51.51 7.40
C PRO A 4 -10.95 -50.01 7.77
N GLY A 5 -9.86 -49.25 7.60
CA GLY A 5 -9.84 -47.77 7.50
C GLY A 5 -9.64 -47.05 8.84
N SER A 6 -9.24 -45.77 8.93
CA SER A 6 -8.96 -44.73 7.94
C SER A 6 -8.59 -43.45 8.74
N HIS A 7 -7.99 -42.47 8.05
CA HIS A 7 -7.78 -41.05 8.41
C HIS A 7 -6.54 -40.75 9.28
N ARG A 8 -5.45 -40.22 8.69
CA ARG A 8 -5.21 -38.79 8.39
C ARG A 8 -5.56 -37.86 9.55
N SER A 9 -4.55 -37.24 10.13
CA SER A 9 -4.67 -35.87 10.65
C SER A 9 -3.38 -35.15 10.31
N ALA A 10 -3.38 -34.57 9.11
CA ALA A 10 -2.62 -33.36 8.87
C ALA A 10 -3.10 -32.35 9.91
N LEU A 11 -2.18 -31.84 10.73
CA LEU A 11 -2.42 -30.64 11.52
C LEU A 11 -2.76 -29.55 10.50
N THR A 12 -4.06 -29.35 10.31
CA THR A 12 -4.59 -28.26 9.51
C THR A 12 -4.42 -27.07 10.44
N GLU A 13 -3.28 -26.39 10.30
CA GLU A 13 -3.10 -25.06 10.87
C GLU A 13 -4.32 -24.25 10.43
N CYS A 14 -5.15 -23.84 11.39
CA CYS A 14 -6.23 -22.91 11.13
C CYS A 14 -5.60 -21.72 10.39
N PRO A 15 -6.07 -21.36 9.18
CA PRO A 15 -5.50 -20.23 8.49
C PRO A 15 -5.64 -19.03 9.42
N GLU A 16 -4.51 -18.44 9.81
CA GLU A 16 -4.49 -17.20 10.57
C GLU A 16 -5.47 -16.22 9.93
N PRO A 17 -6.21 -15.42 10.72
CA PRO A 17 -7.16 -14.47 10.16
C PRO A 17 -6.42 -13.64 9.12
N ILE A 18 -6.83 -13.77 7.84
CA ILE A 18 -6.22 -13.07 6.71
C ILE A 18 -6.17 -11.59 7.12
N GLN A 19 -4.98 -11.12 7.49
CA GLN A 19 -4.82 -9.73 7.90
C GLN A 19 -5.28 -8.87 6.73
N CYS A 20 -6.27 -8.02 6.99
CA CYS A 20 -6.93 -7.22 5.98
C CYS A 20 -5.90 -6.29 5.35
N ILE A 21 -5.58 -6.49 4.08
CA ILE A 21 -4.54 -5.72 3.36
C ILE A 21 -4.84 -4.22 3.39
N TRP A 22 -6.12 -3.86 3.41
CA TRP A 22 -6.59 -2.49 3.65
C TRP A 22 -5.96 -1.82 4.87
N LYS A 23 -5.83 -2.59 5.96
CA LYS A 23 -5.28 -2.15 7.25
C LYS A 23 -3.79 -2.48 7.40
N THR A 24 -3.22 -3.26 6.48
CA THR A 24 -1.81 -3.59 6.47
C THR A 24 -1.00 -2.36 6.07
N SER A 25 0.19 -2.25 6.64
CA SER A 25 1.11 -1.18 6.35
C SER A 25 1.78 -1.39 4.98
N ILE A 26 2.10 -0.33 4.24
CA ILE A 26 2.78 -0.48 2.93
C ILE A 26 4.19 -1.04 3.06
N GLY A 27 4.82 -0.82 4.21
CA GLY A 27 6.10 -1.45 4.57
C GLY A 27 5.99 -2.97 4.55
N GLU A 28 4.92 -3.52 5.13
CA GLU A 28 4.73 -4.96 5.39
C GLU A 28 3.83 -5.66 4.35
N ALA A 29 3.22 -4.89 3.45
CA ALA A 29 2.29 -5.39 2.46
C ALA A 29 2.95 -6.44 1.53
N PRO A 30 2.37 -7.65 1.39
CA PRO A 30 2.96 -8.74 0.63
C PRO A 30 3.03 -8.41 -0.86
N HIS A 31 4.15 -8.70 -1.51
CA HIS A 31 4.35 -8.45 -2.94
C HIS A 31 4.15 -6.98 -3.36
N ALA A 32 4.33 -6.01 -2.44
CA ALA A 32 4.14 -4.59 -2.72
C ALA A 32 5.26 -3.95 -3.59
N VAL A 33 6.30 -4.70 -3.98
CA VAL A 33 7.43 -4.19 -4.79
C VAL A 33 6.94 -3.56 -6.10
N HIS A 34 6.02 -4.22 -6.80
CA HIS A 34 5.46 -3.68 -8.04
C HIS A 34 4.64 -2.41 -7.79
N LEU A 35 3.82 -2.39 -6.73
CA LEU A 35 3.05 -1.22 -6.32
C LEU A 35 3.96 -0.04 -6.00
N LYS A 36 4.99 -0.24 -5.16
CA LYS A 36 5.98 0.79 -4.83
C LYS A 36 6.62 1.35 -6.09
N THR A 37 6.99 0.49 -7.05
CA THR A 37 7.55 0.92 -8.33
C THR A 37 6.59 1.80 -9.14
N LYS A 38 5.31 1.43 -9.21
CA LYS A 38 4.27 2.23 -9.88
C LYS A 38 4.08 3.59 -9.22
N LEU A 39 4.01 3.63 -7.90
CA LEU A 39 3.88 4.87 -7.14
C LEU A 39 5.05 5.81 -7.39
N LYS A 40 6.30 5.31 -7.42
CA LYS A 40 7.48 6.11 -7.80
C LYS A 40 7.31 6.77 -9.16
N ILE A 41 6.95 5.98 -10.18
CA ILE A 41 6.77 6.47 -11.56
C ILE A 41 5.69 7.56 -11.61
N LEU A 42 4.64 7.44 -10.81
CA LEU A 42 3.51 8.36 -10.81
C LEU A 42 3.78 9.64 -9.99
N LEU A 43 4.54 9.56 -8.90
CA LEU A 43 4.68 10.62 -7.90
C LEU A 43 6.03 11.35 -7.92
N ASP A 44 7.12 10.70 -8.33
CA ASP A 44 8.45 11.35 -8.38
C ASP A 44 8.59 12.43 -9.47
N PRO A 45 7.97 12.32 -10.67
CA PRO A 45 8.07 13.36 -11.67
C PRO A 45 7.46 14.69 -11.16
N PRO A 46 8.16 15.82 -11.30
CA PRO A 46 7.66 17.10 -10.85
C PRO A 46 6.42 17.50 -11.65
N ARG A 47 5.40 18.02 -10.96
CA ARG A 47 4.15 18.46 -11.59
C ARG A 47 3.90 19.95 -11.30
N PRO A 48 3.77 20.80 -12.33
CA PRO A 48 3.58 22.24 -12.13
C PRO A 48 2.33 22.62 -11.33
N LEU A 49 1.29 21.78 -11.39
CA LEU A 49 0.00 22.00 -10.74
C LEU A 49 -0.15 21.23 -9.42
N GLY A 50 0.94 20.67 -8.88
CA GLY A 50 0.91 19.83 -7.69
C GLY A 50 0.46 18.40 -7.96
N GLY A 51 0.24 17.66 -6.87
CA GLY A 51 -0.06 16.22 -6.89
C GLY A 51 1.18 15.36 -7.05
N ASP A 52 2.39 15.92 -7.03
CA ASP A 52 3.63 15.15 -6.97
C ASP A 52 3.95 14.69 -5.53
N ILE A 53 5.12 14.10 -5.34
CA ILE A 53 5.57 13.63 -4.03
C ILE A 53 5.60 14.73 -2.95
N LYS A 54 5.76 16.00 -3.34
CA LYS A 54 5.75 17.12 -2.38
C LYS A 54 4.35 17.33 -1.83
N SER A 55 3.34 17.28 -2.69
CA SER A 55 1.93 17.35 -2.26
C SER A 55 1.56 16.18 -1.36
N LEU A 56 2.06 14.97 -1.67
CA LEU A 56 1.81 13.81 -0.82
C LEU A 56 2.49 13.97 0.56
N ALA A 57 3.76 14.38 0.60
CA ALA A 57 4.47 14.63 1.85
C ALA A 57 3.80 15.73 2.69
N ASP A 58 3.34 16.82 2.07
CA ASP A 58 2.55 17.86 2.72
C ASP A 58 1.24 17.31 3.31
N ALA A 59 0.55 16.43 2.59
CA ALA A 59 -0.65 15.76 3.09
C ALA A 59 -0.37 14.83 4.30
N PHE A 60 0.84 14.30 4.42
CA PHE A 60 1.34 13.60 5.61
C PHE A 60 1.79 14.54 6.74
N GLY A 61 1.74 15.85 6.55
CA GLY A 61 2.08 16.85 7.56
C GLY A 61 3.56 17.26 7.58
N TYR A 62 4.33 16.93 6.53
CA TYR A 62 5.72 17.35 6.43
C TYR A 62 5.83 18.86 6.24
N THR A 63 6.79 19.48 6.91
CA THR A 63 7.12 20.89 6.73
C THR A 63 7.85 21.14 5.41
N GLY A 64 7.81 22.38 4.91
CA GLY A 64 8.52 22.76 3.68
C GLY A 64 10.02 22.44 3.70
N ILE A 65 10.69 22.53 4.85
CA ILE A 65 12.11 22.16 5.01
C ILE A 65 12.29 20.64 4.82
N GLN A 66 11.41 19.83 5.43
CA GLN A 66 11.47 18.38 5.29
C GLN A 66 11.15 17.93 3.86
N ILE A 67 10.17 18.56 3.21
CA ILE A 67 9.84 18.31 1.80
C ILE A 67 11.02 18.67 0.89
N HIS A 68 11.68 19.80 1.15
CA HIS A 68 12.86 20.20 0.40
C HIS A 68 14.01 19.20 0.59
N TYR A 69 14.26 18.77 1.82
CA TYR A 69 15.26 17.74 2.12
C TYR A 69 14.96 16.42 1.41
N LEU A 70 13.72 15.92 1.50
CA LEU A 70 13.25 14.70 0.84
C LEU A 70 13.50 14.73 -0.68
N THR A 71 13.27 15.89 -1.33
CA THR A 71 13.39 16.03 -2.79
C THR A 71 14.78 16.39 -3.29
N THR A 72 15.75 16.63 -2.40
CA THR A 72 17.13 16.98 -2.75
C THR A 72 18.10 15.81 -2.61
N ILE A 73 17.74 14.77 -1.85
CA ILE A 73 18.52 13.54 -1.74
C ILE A 73 18.52 12.82 -3.09
N ARG A 74 19.70 12.65 -3.69
CA ARG A 74 19.85 12.11 -5.05
C ARG A 74 19.95 10.60 -5.13
N ASP A 75 20.28 9.94 -4.02
CA ASP A 75 20.62 8.51 -4.01
C ASP A 75 19.40 7.60 -3.86
N GLN A 76 18.23 8.16 -3.55
CA GLN A 76 16.98 7.42 -3.34
C GLN A 76 15.79 8.21 -3.89
N SER A 77 14.78 7.48 -4.37
CA SER A 77 13.50 8.09 -4.75
C SER A 77 12.84 8.75 -3.54
N ALA A 78 12.33 9.97 -3.72
CA ALA A 78 11.56 10.67 -2.70
C ALA A 78 10.31 9.87 -2.29
N THR A 79 9.67 9.19 -3.25
CA THR A 79 8.56 8.28 -2.97
C THR A 79 8.98 7.09 -2.11
N GLU A 80 10.14 6.45 -2.38
CA GLU A 80 10.62 5.35 -1.55
C GLU A 80 10.94 5.78 -0.12
N GLN A 81 11.56 6.94 0.04
CA GLN A 81 11.86 7.48 1.36
C GLN A 81 10.58 7.79 2.14
N LEU A 82 9.61 8.45 1.50
CA LEU A 82 8.33 8.75 2.14
C LEU A 82 7.58 7.47 2.50
N LEU A 83 7.48 6.50 1.58
CA LEU A 83 6.81 5.22 1.83
C LEU A 83 7.54 4.34 2.85
N SER A 84 8.83 4.57 3.10
CA SER A 84 9.59 3.88 4.15
C SER A 84 9.37 4.55 5.51
N ALA A 85 9.39 5.88 5.56
CA ALA A 85 9.13 6.65 6.79
C ALA A 85 7.67 6.47 7.25
N GLU A 86 6.73 6.66 6.33
CA GLU A 86 5.29 6.51 6.53
C GLU A 86 4.83 5.06 6.33
N GLY A 87 5.77 4.13 6.18
CA GLY A 87 5.51 2.73 5.83
C GLY A 87 4.75 1.95 6.88
N HIS A 88 4.62 2.50 8.10
CA HIS A 88 3.84 1.98 9.22
C HIS A 88 2.35 2.38 9.13
N HIS A 89 2.00 3.38 8.31
CA HIS A 89 0.61 3.71 8.05
C HIS A 89 -0.05 2.64 7.16
N SER A 90 -1.31 2.37 7.44
CA SER A 90 -2.15 1.46 6.67
C SER A 90 -2.32 1.92 5.22
N ILE A 91 -2.56 0.98 4.31
CA ILE A 91 -2.90 1.27 2.91
C ILE A 91 -4.10 2.21 2.79
N GLU A 92 -5.12 2.07 3.63
CA GLU A 92 -6.26 2.98 3.74
C GLU A 92 -5.82 4.44 3.92
N HIS A 93 -4.98 4.69 4.92
CA HIS A 93 -4.46 6.03 5.18
C HIS A 93 -3.66 6.60 3.98
N LEU A 94 -2.90 5.77 3.25
CA LEU A 94 -2.25 6.26 2.02
C LEU A 94 -3.27 6.63 0.94
N LEU A 95 -4.33 5.83 0.76
CA LEU A 95 -5.41 6.14 -0.19
C LEU A 95 -6.07 7.48 0.13
N ASP A 96 -6.42 7.71 1.39
CA ASP A 96 -7.01 8.99 1.82
C ASP A 96 -6.10 10.18 1.48
N LYS A 97 -4.78 10.03 1.66
CA LYS A 97 -3.83 11.07 1.29
C LYS A 97 -3.74 11.29 -0.22
N LEU A 98 -3.74 10.22 -1.01
CA LEU A 98 -3.73 10.32 -2.48
C LEU A 98 -5.01 10.96 -3.03
N ASP A 99 -6.15 10.64 -2.44
CA ASP A 99 -7.45 11.24 -2.79
C ASP A 99 -7.46 12.73 -2.43
N SER A 100 -6.90 13.11 -1.27
CA SER A 100 -6.79 14.52 -0.87
C SER A 100 -5.95 15.39 -1.82
N ILE A 101 -5.02 14.78 -2.56
CA ILE A 101 -4.20 15.46 -3.58
C ILE A 101 -4.70 15.19 -5.01
N ASN A 102 -5.91 14.65 -5.17
CA ASN A 102 -6.55 14.31 -6.45
C ASN A 102 -5.70 13.39 -7.35
N ARG A 103 -4.94 12.46 -6.76
CA ARG A 103 -4.10 11.49 -7.48
C ARG A 103 -4.80 10.14 -7.65
N GLU A 104 -5.96 10.18 -8.30
CA GLU A 104 -6.79 9.01 -8.61
C GLU A 104 -6.04 7.97 -9.47
N ASP A 105 -5.07 8.39 -10.27
CA ASP A 105 -4.20 7.48 -11.03
C ASP A 105 -3.32 6.61 -10.11
N ALA A 106 -2.74 7.20 -9.07
CA ALA A 106 -1.95 6.49 -8.07
C ALA A 106 -2.83 5.67 -7.11
N ALA A 107 -3.97 6.23 -6.68
CA ALA A 107 -4.96 5.50 -5.89
C ALA A 107 -5.48 4.27 -6.65
N GLY A 108 -5.70 4.40 -7.96
CA GLY A 108 -6.10 3.32 -8.85
C GLY A 108 -5.11 2.14 -8.87
N GLU A 109 -3.81 2.39 -8.83
CA GLU A 109 -2.79 1.32 -8.74
C GLU A 109 -2.84 0.59 -7.40
N ILE A 110 -3.11 1.30 -6.29
CA ILE A 110 -3.30 0.70 -4.97
C ILE A 110 -4.57 -0.16 -4.96
N ARG A 111 -5.71 0.36 -5.46
CA ARG A 111 -6.95 -0.41 -5.54
C ARG A 111 -6.78 -1.66 -6.41
N LYS A 112 -6.06 -1.57 -7.54
CA LYS A 112 -5.68 -2.74 -8.35
C LYS A 112 -4.85 -3.75 -7.55
N TYR A 113 -3.86 -3.29 -6.79
CA TYR A 113 -3.06 -4.15 -5.93
C TYR A 113 -3.94 -4.88 -4.90
N ILE A 114 -4.84 -4.20 -4.21
CA ILE A 114 -5.74 -4.81 -3.22
C ILE A 114 -6.61 -5.90 -3.86
N ARG A 115 -7.13 -5.64 -5.07
CA ARG A 115 -7.93 -6.63 -5.82
C ARG A 115 -7.12 -7.88 -6.17
N LEU A 116 -5.85 -7.73 -6.56
CA LEU A 116 -4.98 -8.85 -6.89
C LEU A 116 -4.70 -9.77 -5.69
N GLN A 117 -4.70 -9.21 -4.48
CA GLN A 117 -4.43 -9.96 -3.26
C GLN A 117 -5.62 -10.80 -2.77
N LYS A 118 -6.78 -10.71 -3.45
CA LYS A 118 -8.00 -11.49 -3.11
C LYS A 118 -8.42 -11.35 -1.64
N CYS A 119 -8.17 -10.19 -1.07
CA CYS A 119 -8.53 -9.83 0.29
C CYS A 119 -10.06 -9.87 0.49
N LYS A 120 -10.55 -10.51 1.56
CA LYS A 120 -11.98 -10.74 1.83
C LYS A 120 -12.58 -9.88 2.95
N CYS A 121 -11.83 -8.94 3.53
CA CYS A 121 -12.37 -8.07 4.58
C CYS A 121 -13.36 -7.05 4.00
N GLU A 122 -14.19 -6.45 4.85
CA GLU A 122 -15.23 -5.50 4.43
C GLU A 122 -14.67 -4.29 3.68
N GLY A 123 -13.53 -3.73 4.12
CA GLY A 123 -12.84 -2.66 3.38
C GLY A 123 -12.41 -3.07 1.97
N CYS A 124 -11.84 -4.27 1.82
CA CYS A 124 -11.48 -4.81 0.50
C CYS A 124 -12.70 -5.16 -0.37
N LYS A 125 -13.87 -5.42 0.24
CA LYS A 125 -15.13 -5.76 -0.47
C LYS A 125 -15.85 -4.53 -1.03
N ASN A 126 -15.81 -3.40 -0.31
CA ASN A 126 -16.53 -2.19 -0.73
C ASN A 126 -15.88 -1.50 -1.94
N GLU A 127 -14.58 -1.67 -2.15
CA GLU A 127 -13.82 -1.13 -3.30
C GLU A 127 -13.84 -2.05 -4.55
N LEU A 128 -14.65 -3.12 -4.52
CA LEU A 128 -14.90 -4.03 -5.63
C LEU A 128 -16.17 -3.65 -6.44
N CYS A 129 -16.87 -2.58 -6.07
CA CYS A 129 -18.05 -2.06 -6.80
C CYS A 129 -17.72 -0.84 -7.65
#